data_AF-A0AAE8G9P1-F1
#
_entry.id   AF-A0AAE8G9P1-F1
#
_cell.length_a   1.000
_cell.length_b   1.000
_cell.length_c   1.000
_cell.angle_alpha   90.00
_cell.angle_beta   90.00
_cell.angle_gamma   90.00
#
_symmetry.space_group_name_H-M   'P 1'
#
loop_
_entity.id
_entity.type
_entity.pdbx_description
1 polymer ?
#
loop_
_entity_poly.entity_id
_entity_poly.type
_entity_poly.pdbx_seq_one_letter_code
_entity_poly.pdbx_strand_id
1 'polypeptide(L)'
;MNSSIDQDPNRTLTLILYVLYIVAIFTGGLLAVIALIINYVKRSDVQGSIFASHFTWQIRTFWWYLAWNIIAFLPFIFLFFTGENTDLFAGVAISSTVFCVGVIAAAWIWIVYRAIRGLIALNDNRPMYQ
;
A
#
# COMPACT_ATOMS: atom_id res chain seq x y z
N MET A 1 8.30 1.83 28.03
CA MET A 1 9.12 2.47 26.99
C MET A 1 10.49 1.82 27.04
N ASN A 2 10.92 1.20 25.94
CA ASN A 2 12.22 0.53 25.90
C ASN A 2 13.23 1.53 25.33
N SER A 3 13.96 2.19 26.23
CA SER A 3 14.75 3.38 25.89
C SER A 3 15.81 3.14 24.81
N SER A 4 16.27 1.90 24.62
CA SER A 4 17.21 1.55 23.55
C SER A 4 16.58 1.54 22.16
N ILE A 5 15.34 1.06 22.03
CA ILE A 5 14.58 1.04 20.75
C ILE A 5 14.10 2.45 20.42
N ASP A 6 13.66 3.19 21.44
CA ASP A 6 13.14 4.55 21.28
C ASP A 6 14.24 5.54 20.80
N GLN A 7 15.51 5.25 21.11
CA GLN A 7 16.68 6.03 20.66
C GLN A 7 17.29 5.54 19.33
N ASP A 8 16.82 4.43 18.75
CA ASP A 8 17.37 3.88 17.50
C ASP A 8 17.00 4.78 16.30
N PRO A 9 17.97 5.28 15.50
CA PRO A 9 17.71 6.06 14.29
C PRO A 9 16.77 5.37 13.29
N ASN A 10 16.79 4.03 13.24
CA ASN A 10 15.95 3.22 12.37
C ASN A 10 14.47 3.30 12.74
N ARG A 11 14.15 3.64 14.00
CA ARG A 11 12.77 3.90 14.43
C ARG A 11 12.20 5.12 13.71
N THR A 12 12.96 6.22 13.72
CA THR A 12 12.59 7.47 13.05
C THR A 12 12.44 7.25 11.55
N LEU A 13 13.37 6.53 10.93
CA LEU A 13 13.28 6.17 9.52
C LEU A 13 12.03 5.32 9.22
N THR A 14 11.72 4.32 10.04
CA THR A 14 10.52 3.48 9.88
C THR A 14 9.24 4.31 9.97
N LEU A 15 9.20 5.27 10.91
CA LEU A 15 8.07 6.19 11.08
C LEU A 15 7.93 7.10 9.86
N ILE A 16 9.03 7.70 9.39
CA ILE A 16 9.04 8.54 8.18
C ILE A 16 8.49 7.76 6.99
N LEU A 17 8.87 6.49 6.81
CA LEU A 17 8.35 5.67 5.73
C LEU A 17 6.84 5.42 5.85
N TYR A 18 6.32 5.15 7.04
CA TYR A 18 4.86 5.05 7.24
C TYR A 18 4.14 6.35 6.88
N VAL A 19 4.66 7.50 7.32
CA VAL A 19 4.09 8.81 6.98
C VAL A 19 4.15 9.04 5.47
N LEU A 20 5.27 8.71 4.83
CA LEU A 20 5.46 8.86 3.40
C LEU A 20 4.44 8.02 2.62
N TYR A 21 4.16 6.79 3.04
CA TYR A 21 3.10 5.96 2.44
C TYR A 21 1.69 6.54 2.63
N ILE A 22 1.39 7.11 3.80
CA ILE A 22 0.07 7.74 4.05
C ILE A 22 -0.10 8.97 3.16
N VAL A 23 0.93 9.82 3.06
CA VAL A 23 0.90 11.03 2.22
C VAL A 23 0.90 10.66 0.74
N ALA A 24 1.53 9.54 0.36
CA ALA A 24 1.59 9.08 -1.03
C ALA A 24 0.23 8.88 -1.68
N ILE A 25 -0.78 8.56 -0.89
CA ILE A 25 -2.17 8.40 -1.33
C ILE A 25 -2.66 9.67 -2.07
N PHE A 26 -2.28 10.86 -1.60
CA PHE A 26 -2.67 12.13 -2.21
C PHE A 26 -1.85 12.47 -3.47
N THR A 27 -0.77 11.73 -3.72
CA THR A 27 0.13 11.92 -4.87
C THR A 27 -0.08 10.87 -5.98
N GLY A 28 -1.17 10.10 -5.92
CA GLY A 28 -1.40 8.99 -6.86
C GLY A 28 -0.35 7.88 -6.76
N GLY A 29 0.29 7.72 -5.60
CA GLY A 29 1.29 6.67 -5.36
C GLY A 29 2.73 7.03 -5.69
N LEU A 30 3.04 8.24 -6.20
CA LEU A 30 4.42 8.63 -6.52
C LEU A 30 5.36 8.54 -5.30
N LEU A 31 4.95 9.12 -4.17
CA LEU A 31 5.75 9.04 -2.95
C LEU A 31 5.83 7.61 -2.38
N ALA A 32 4.87 6.74 -2.70
CA ALA A 32 4.87 5.34 -2.25
C ALA A 32 5.97 4.55 -2.96
N VAL A 33 6.30 4.90 -4.22
CA VAL A 33 7.43 4.32 -4.95
C VAL A 33 8.76 4.75 -4.31
N ILE A 34 8.89 6.02 -3.94
CA ILE A 34 10.09 6.52 -3.23
C ILE A 34 10.25 5.78 -1.89
N ALA A 35 9.17 5.68 -1.11
CA ALA A 35 9.15 4.93 0.14
C ALA A 35 9.53 3.45 -0.06
N LEU A 36 9.05 2.83 -1.15
CA LEU A 36 9.36 1.45 -1.50
C LEU A 36 10.85 1.25 -1.82
N ILE A 37 11.43 2.16 -2.62
CA ILE A 37 12.85 2.11 -2.95
C ILE A 37 13.68 2.20 -1.66
N ILE A 38 13.38 3.18 -0.79
CA ILE A 38 14.08 3.34 0.48
C ILE A 38 13.93 2.07 1.33
N ASN A 39 12.73 1.49 1.39
CA ASN A 39 12.49 0.23 2.09
C ASN A 39 13.39 -0.89 1.59
N TYR A 40 13.54 -1.09 0.27
CA TYR A 40 14.43 -2.13 -0.25
C TYR A 40 15.91 -1.83 0.00
N VAL A 41 16.34 -0.58 -0.22
CA VAL A 41 17.74 -0.16 -0.07
C VAL A 41 18.20 -0.25 1.38
N LYS A 42 17.36 0.21 2.33
CA LYS A 42 17.69 0.24 3.76
C LYS A 42 17.33 -1.03 4.52
N ARG A 43 16.78 -2.04 3.83
CA ARG A 43 16.35 -3.29 4.46
C ARG A 43 17.48 -4.05 5.14
N SER A 44 18.69 -4.02 4.57
CA SER A 44 19.88 -4.66 5.14
C SER A 44 20.27 -4.06 6.48
N ASP A 45 20.13 -2.74 6.62
CA ASP A 45 20.60 -1.96 7.76
C ASP A 45 19.77 -2.24 9.02
N VAL A 46 18.53 -2.74 8.85
CA VAL A 46 17.59 -3.04 9.93
C VAL A 46 17.46 -4.52 10.25
N GLN A 47 18.27 -5.39 9.62
CA GLN A 47 18.22 -6.84 9.87
C GLN A 47 18.55 -7.18 11.32
N GLY A 48 17.88 -8.20 11.86
CA GLY A 48 18.02 -8.59 13.28
C GLY A 48 17.31 -7.65 14.28
N SER A 49 16.64 -6.59 13.80
CA SER A 49 15.82 -5.71 14.62
C SER A 49 14.32 -5.90 14.36
N ILE A 50 13.48 -5.33 15.23
CA ILE A 50 12.02 -5.31 15.02
C ILE A 50 11.63 -4.57 13.72
N PHE A 51 12.45 -3.62 13.26
CA PHE A 51 12.14 -2.76 12.11
C PHE A 51 12.16 -3.53 10.78
N ALA A 52 12.95 -4.60 10.67
CA ALA A 52 12.95 -5.46 9.47
C ALA A 52 11.56 -6.04 9.16
N SER A 53 10.79 -6.36 10.19
CA SER A 53 9.41 -6.85 10.05
C SER A 53 8.47 -5.75 9.56
N HIS A 54 8.64 -4.50 10.03
CA HIS A 54 7.89 -3.33 9.55
C HIS A 54 8.19 -3.00 8.09
N PHE A 55 9.47 -3.04 7.69
CA PHE A 55 9.87 -2.86 6.30
C PHE A 55 9.22 -3.91 5.40
N THR A 56 9.25 -5.18 5.81
CA THR A 56 8.60 -6.26 5.07
C THR A 56 7.08 -6.07 4.99
N TRP A 57 6.46 -5.59 6.07
CA TRP A 57 5.04 -5.25 6.09
C TRP A 57 4.70 -4.13 5.10
N GLN A 58 5.47 -3.05 5.10
CA GLN A 58 5.28 -1.91 4.20
C GLN A 58 5.47 -2.32 2.73
N ILE A 59 6.54 -3.06 2.41
CA ILE A 59 6.81 -3.61 1.07
C ILE A 59 5.62 -4.46 0.58
N ARG A 60 5.16 -5.41 1.39
CA ARG A 60 3.98 -6.23 1.05
C ARG A 60 2.72 -5.39 0.89
N THR A 61 2.58 -4.30 1.64
CA THR A 61 1.43 -3.39 1.55
C THR A 61 1.39 -2.70 0.20
N PHE A 62 2.53 -2.18 -0.26
CA PHE A 62 2.64 -1.60 -1.58
C PHE A 62 2.24 -2.59 -2.69
N TRP A 63 2.81 -3.79 -2.69
CA TRP A 63 2.58 -4.76 -3.77
C TRP A 63 1.13 -5.26 -3.83
N TRP A 64 0.52 -5.53 -2.68
CA TRP A 64 -0.89 -5.90 -2.63
C TRP A 64 -1.80 -4.74 -3.05
N TYR A 65 -1.50 -3.51 -2.65
CA TYR A 65 -2.26 -2.35 -3.11
C TYR A 65 -2.16 -2.18 -4.62
N LEU A 66 -0.96 -2.29 -5.19
CA LEU A 66 -0.74 -2.25 -6.63
C LEU A 66 -1.50 -3.36 -7.35
N ALA A 67 -1.48 -4.59 -6.83
CA ALA A 67 -2.21 -5.71 -7.40
C ALA A 67 -3.73 -5.47 -7.42
N TRP A 68 -4.32 -4.97 -6.34
CA TRP A 68 -5.75 -4.64 -6.30
C TRP A 68 -6.12 -3.53 -7.30
N ASN A 69 -5.26 -2.53 -7.47
CA ASN A 69 -5.47 -1.50 -8.49
C ASN A 69 -5.42 -2.10 -9.91
N ILE A 70 -4.49 -2.99 -10.22
CA ILE A 70 -4.44 -3.68 -11.52
C ILE A 70 -5.71 -4.51 -11.76
N ILE A 71 -6.17 -5.26 -10.73
CA ILE A 71 -7.40 -6.07 -10.80
C ILE A 71 -8.63 -5.18 -11.05
N ALA A 72 -8.67 -3.98 -10.47
CA ALA A 72 -9.78 -3.04 -10.65
C ALA A 72 -10.02 -2.68 -12.13
N PHE A 73 -8.96 -2.67 -12.96
CA PHE A 73 -9.06 -2.35 -14.39
C PHE A 73 -9.34 -3.58 -15.28
N LEU A 74 -9.28 -4.81 -14.74
CA LEU A 74 -9.46 -6.02 -15.55
C LEU A 74 -10.80 -6.06 -16.31
N PRO A 75 -11.94 -5.63 -15.75
CA PRO A 75 -13.21 -5.65 -16.47
C PRO A 75 -13.27 -4.75 -17.71
N PHE A 76 -12.41 -3.73 -17.82
CA PHE A 76 -12.36 -2.87 -19.00
C PHE A 76 -11.94 -3.63 -20.27
N ILE A 77 -11.30 -4.80 -20.14
CA ILE A 77 -10.99 -5.67 -21.28
C ILE A 77 -12.26 -6.08 -22.04
N PHE A 78 -13.41 -6.19 -21.35
CA PHE A 78 -14.66 -6.56 -22.00
C PHE A 78 -15.18 -5.51 -23.00
N LEU A 79 -14.72 -4.26 -22.91
CA LEU A 79 -15.08 -3.20 -23.86
C LEU A 79 -14.61 -3.48 -25.28
N PHE A 80 -13.51 -4.22 -25.46
CA PHE A 80 -13.01 -4.58 -26.79
C PHE A 80 -13.95 -5.53 -27.53
N PHE A 81 -14.79 -6.28 -26.81
CA PHE A 81 -15.70 -7.27 -27.39
C PHE A 81 -17.12 -6.73 -27.60
N THR A 82 -17.45 -5.55 -27.07
CA THR A 82 -18.81 -4.99 -27.10
C THR A 82 -18.99 -3.78 -28.02
N GLY A 83 -17.96 -3.41 -28.79
CA GLY A 83 -17.98 -2.18 -29.62
C GLY A 83 -19.03 -2.14 -30.74
N GLU A 84 -19.54 -3.28 -31.19
CA GLU A 84 -20.56 -3.34 -32.26
C GLU A 84 -21.97 -2.96 -31.79
N ASN A 85 -22.24 -3.05 -30.48
CA ASN A 85 -23.55 -2.75 -29.89
C ASN A 85 -23.40 -1.65 -28.83
N THR A 86 -23.99 -0.48 -29.11
CA THR A 86 -23.89 0.71 -28.26
C THR A 86 -24.48 0.51 -26.86
N ASP A 87 -25.56 -0.26 -26.74
CA ASP A 87 -26.25 -0.49 -25.46
C ASP A 87 -25.42 -1.44 -24.58
N LEU A 88 -24.86 -2.51 -25.17
CA LEU A 88 -23.96 -3.43 -24.48
C LEU A 88 -22.65 -2.74 -24.10
N PHE A 89 -22.09 -1.92 -24.98
CA PHE A 89 -20.90 -1.12 -24.68
C PHE A 89 -21.12 -0.21 -23.47
N ALA A 90 -22.23 0.53 -23.45
CA ALA A 90 -22.58 1.41 -22.33
C ALA A 90 -22.76 0.63 -21.02
N GLY A 91 -23.46 -0.50 -21.05
CA GLY A 91 -23.65 -1.38 -19.88
C GLY A 91 -22.32 -1.91 -19.31
N VAL A 92 -21.41 -2.38 -20.18
CA VAL A 92 -20.08 -2.84 -19.76
C VAL A 92 -19.22 -1.69 -19.24
N ALA A 93 -19.27 -0.50 -19.85
CA ALA A 93 -18.51 0.65 -19.40
C ALA A 93 -18.94 1.11 -18.00
N ILE A 94 -20.24 1.19 -17.75
CA ILE A 94 -20.79 1.59 -16.45
C ILE A 94 -20.45 0.54 -15.38
N SER A 95 -20.73 -0.75 -15.65
CA SER A 95 -20.44 -1.82 -14.70
C SER A 95 -18.95 -1.93 -14.37
N SER A 96 -18.07 -1.84 -15.37
CA SER A 96 -16.61 -1.85 -15.17
C SER A 96 -16.14 -0.65 -14.36
N THR A 97 -16.72 0.53 -14.59
CA THR A 97 -16.40 1.74 -13.82
C THR A 97 -16.83 1.62 -12.36
N VAL A 98 -18.05 1.15 -12.11
CA VAL A 98 -18.56 0.93 -10.74
C VAL A 98 -17.71 -0.09 -10.00
N PHE A 99 -17.35 -1.20 -10.66
CA PHE A 99 -16.45 -2.20 -10.08
C PHE A 99 -15.08 -1.60 -9.77
N CYS A 100 -14.48 -0.87 -10.71
CA CYS A 100 -13.17 -0.26 -10.56
C CYS A 100 -13.14 0.72 -9.37
N VAL A 101 -14.10 1.65 -9.31
CA VAL A 101 -14.23 2.59 -8.20
C VAL A 101 -14.44 1.86 -6.87
N GLY A 102 -15.28 0.81 -6.85
CA GLY A 102 -15.51 0.01 -5.66
C GLY A 102 -14.24 -0.69 -5.15
N VAL A 103 -13.48 -1.32 -6.04
CA VAL A 103 -12.22 -2.00 -5.68
C VAL A 103 -11.16 -1.00 -5.22
N ILE A 104 -11.00 0.13 -5.91
CA ILE A 104 -10.04 1.17 -5.53
C ILE A 104 -10.40 1.75 -4.16
N ALA A 105 -11.68 2.03 -3.90
CA ALA A 105 -12.16 2.52 -2.61
C ALA A 105 -11.91 1.50 -1.49
N ALA A 106 -12.18 0.22 -1.72
CA ALA A 106 -11.89 -0.84 -0.76
C ALA A 106 -10.39 -0.98 -0.49
N ALA A 107 -9.55 -0.95 -1.54
CA ALA A 107 -8.09 -0.99 -1.42
C ALA A 107 -7.55 0.23 -0.66
N TRP A 108 -8.18 1.39 -0.82
CA TRP A 108 -7.85 2.62 -0.10
C TRP A 108 -8.14 2.50 1.41
N ILE A 109 -9.32 2.02 1.78
CA ILE A 109 -9.67 1.78 3.19
C ILE A 109 -8.69 0.76 3.79
N TRP A 110 -8.40 -0.30 3.03
CA TRP A 110 -7.48 -1.36 3.45
C TRP A 110 -6.05 -0.86 3.69
N ILE A 111 -5.49 0.02 2.83
CA ILE A 111 -4.14 0.54 3.00
C ILE A 111 -4.04 1.46 4.23
N VAL A 112 -5.07 2.30 4.47
CA VAL A 112 -5.14 3.16 5.65
C VAL A 112 -5.17 2.32 6.93
N TYR A 113 -6.00 1.28 6.97
CA TYR A 113 -6.03 0.32 8.07
C TYR A 113 -4.65 -0.32 8.30
N ARG A 114 -3.98 -0.80 7.24
CA ARG A 114 -2.66 -1.45 7.34
C ARG A 114 -1.57 -0.48 7.82
N ALA A 115 -1.65 0.78 7.43
CA ALA A 115 -0.72 1.82 7.88
C ALA A 115 -0.91 2.13 9.38
N ILE A 116 -2.16 2.32 9.82
CA ILE A 116 -2.49 2.55 11.24
C ILE A 116 -2.05 1.37 12.11
N ARG A 117 -2.36 0.13 11.69
CA ARG A 117 -1.90 -1.07 12.41
C ARG A 117 -0.38 -1.15 12.53
N GLY A 118 0.33 -0.78 11.47
CA GLY A 118 1.79 -0.72 11.48
C GLY A 118 2.35 0.33 12.43
N LEU A 119 1.74 1.52 12.47
CA LEU A 119 2.11 2.60 13.37
C LEU A 119 1.86 2.23 14.84
N ILE A 120 0.73 1.59 15.15
CA ILE A 120 0.42 1.12 16.51
C ILE A 120 1.48 0.12 16.98
N ALA A 121 1.79 -0.89 16.16
CA ALA A 121 2.81 -1.88 16.51
C ALA A 121 4.20 -1.26 16.71
N LEU A 122 4.57 -0.27 15.87
CA LEU A 122 5.84 0.46 16.01
C LEU A 122 5.86 1.28 17.31
N ASN A 123 4.74 1.91 17.67
CA ASN A 123 4.61 2.66 18.92
C ASN A 123 4.70 1.75 20.16
N ASP A 124 4.17 0.53 20.06
CA ASP A 124 4.25 -0.48 21.11
C ASP A 124 5.61 -1.21 21.16
N ASN A 125 6.57 -0.82 20.30
CA ASN A 125 7.87 -1.46 20.13
C ASN A 125 7.77 -2.98 19.86
N ARG A 126 6.76 -3.38 19.09
CA ARG A 126 6.49 -4.78 18.71
C ARG A 126 6.78 -5.00 17.23
N PRO A 127 7.36 -6.15 16.83
CA PRO A 127 7.51 -6.49 15.43
C PRO A 127 6.14 -6.79 14.78
N MET A 128 6.04 -6.60 13.46
CA MET A 128 4.86 -6.96 12.67
C MET A 128 4.74 -8.46 12.41
N TYR A 129 5.87 -9.14 12.34
CA TYR A 129 5.98 -10.58 12.14
C TYR A 129 6.88 -11.12 13.26
N GLN A 130 6.45 -12.21 13.90
CA GLN A 130 7.25 -12.95 14.85
C GLN A 130 8.18 -13.91 14.11
#